data_AF-A0A2V9DQD5-F1
#
_entry.id   AF-A0A2V9DQD5-F1
#
_cell.length_a   1.000
_cell.length_b   1.000
_cell.length_c   1.000
_cell.angle_alpha   90.00
_cell.angle_beta   90.00
_cell.angle_gamma   90.00
#
_symmetry.space_group_name_H-M   'P 1'
#
loop_
_entity.id
_entity.type
_entity.pdbx_description
1 polymer ?
#
loop_
_entity_poly.entity_id
_entity_poly.type
_entity_poly.pdbx_seq_one_letter_code
_entity_poly.pdbx_strand_id
1 'polypeptide(L)'
;MSMRAHFLMAAGLLAASWMAVAPARAQEVTKDNLDGITNFHRIQSVVACTGAIKPEVVPQIKQMGFVSIINLREPTEEGANIEGEGQAAKAVGLRYYSVPFNAMNPDPAAADKFLDAITAKGVEPAFIHCAGGGRAATMWFIKRMVVDHWDVDRAAKEATDLGMNSPRLKQFAIDYAMAHKR
;
A
#
# COMPACT_ATOMS: atom_id res chain seq x y z
N MET A 1 43.74 70.98 4.63
CA MET A 1 42.48 71.24 3.91
C MET A 1 42.47 70.43 2.63
N SER A 2 41.84 69.24 2.62
CA SER A 2 41.07 68.70 1.49
C SER A 2 40.40 67.40 1.93
N MET A 3 39.15 67.26 1.55
CA MET A 3 38.16 66.28 2.01
C MET A 3 38.18 65.00 1.15
N ARG A 4 37.91 63.88 1.84
CA ARG A 4 37.06 62.72 1.48
C ARG A 4 37.25 62.03 0.11
N ALA A 5 37.38 60.70 0.17
CA ALA A 5 36.33 59.81 -0.33
C ALA A 5 36.50 58.40 0.27
N HIS A 6 35.47 57.93 0.97
CA HIS A 6 35.33 56.54 1.40
C HIS A 6 34.79 55.72 0.23
N PHE A 7 35.44 54.59 -0.09
CA PHE A 7 34.83 53.51 -0.85
C PHE A 7 34.95 52.23 -0.02
N LEU A 8 33.89 51.92 0.72
CA LEU A 8 33.68 50.61 1.31
C LEU A 8 33.06 49.73 0.21
N MET A 9 33.88 48.89 -0.44
CA MET A 9 33.36 47.77 -1.23
C MET A 9 32.98 46.64 -0.28
N ALA A 10 31.68 46.52 0.02
CA ALA A 10 31.11 45.32 0.60
C ALA A 10 30.95 44.28 -0.52
N ALA A 11 31.85 43.28 -0.56
CA ALA A 11 31.69 42.12 -1.42
C ALA A 11 30.64 41.19 -0.78
N GLY A 12 29.40 41.27 -1.27
CA GLY A 12 28.33 40.34 -0.91
C GLY A 12 28.58 38.97 -1.55
N LEU A 13 28.98 37.98 -0.74
CA LEU A 13 28.97 36.57 -1.12
C LEU A 13 27.53 36.05 -1.12
N LEU A 14 26.89 36.03 -2.28
CA LEU A 14 25.66 35.27 -2.51
C LEU A 14 26.02 33.78 -2.59
N ALA A 15 25.94 33.08 -1.46
CA ALA A 15 25.98 31.62 -1.45
C ALA A 15 24.61 31.10 -1.93
N ALA A 16 24.50 30.81 -3.23
CA ALA A 16 23.37 30.07 -3.78
C ALA A 16 23.46 28.61 -3.30
N SER A 17 22.77 28.28 -2.21
CA SER A 17 22.60 26.90 -1.76
C SER A 17 21.67 26.16 -2.72
N TRP A 18 22.23 25.41 -3.66
CA TRP A 18 21.48 24.40 -4.40
C TRP A 18 21.08 23.28 -3.43
N MET A 19 19.84 23.31 -2.94
CA MET A 19 19.22 22.11 -2.39
C MET A 19 18.98 21.15 -3.55
N ALA A 20 19.87 20.17 -3.72
CA ALA A 20 19.62 19.05 -4.60
C ALA A 20 18.39 18.30 -4.07
N VAL A 21 17.27 18.43 -4.79
CA VAL A 21 16.09 17.60 -4.54
C VAL A 21 16.48 16.18 -4.93
N ALA A 22 16.80 15.34 -3.95
CA ALA A 22 17.03 13.92 -4.20
C ALA A 22 15.74 13.33 -4.81
N PRO A 23 15.81 12.57 -5.90
CA PRO A 23 14.63 11.88 -6.40
C PRO A 23 14.12 10.96 -5.29
N ALA A 24 12.82 11.03 -5.00
CA ALA A 24 12.18 10.08 -4.09
C ALA A 24 12.55 8.67 -4.58
N ARG A 25 13.31 7.91 -3.77
CA ARG A 25 13.62 6.51 -4.10
C ARG A 25 12.31 5.81 -4.41
N ALA A 26 12.21 5.19 -5.58
CA ALA A 26 11.16 4.23 -5.85
C ALA A 26 11.13 3.24 -4.68
N GLN A 27 9.98 3.12 -4.03
CA GLN A 27 9.79 2.19 -2.93
C GLN A 27 10.00 0.77 -3.45
N GLU A 28 11.09 0.12 -3.05
CA GLU A 28 11.47 -1.19 -3.54
C GLU A 28 10.55 -2.26 -2.93
N VAL A 29 9.95 -3.09 -3.78
CA VAL A 29 9.16 -4.25 -3.37
C VAL A 29 10.12 -5.42 -3.09
N THR A 30 10.05 -5.99 -1.89
CA THR A 30 10.75 -7.23 -1.55
C THR A 30 9.81 -8.42 -1.61
N LYS A 31 10.37 -9.58 -1.97
CA LYS A 31 9.69 -10.88 -1.91
C LYS A 31 10.28 -11.67 -0.76
N ASP A 32 9.47 -11.85 0.27
CA ASP A 32 9.90 -12.53 1.48
C ASP A 32 9.30 -13.94 1.50
N ASN A 33 9.84 -14.79 2.37
CA ASN A 33 9.28 -16.12 2.62
C ASN A 33 9.11 -16.31 4.12
N LEU A 34 7.89 -16.63 4.54
CA LEU A 34 7.55 -16.93 5.92
C LEU A 34 6.51 -18.05 5.94
N ASP A 35 6.80 -19.11 6.68
CA ASP A 35 5.92 -20.27 6.77
C ASP A 35 4.52 -19.87 7.25
N GLY A 36 3.51 -20.20 6.44
CA GLY A 36 2.13 -19.81 6.73
C GLY A 36 1.70 -18.48 6.11
N ILE A 37 2.54 -17.83 5.28
CA ILE A 37 2.16 -16.71 4.41
C ILE A 37 2.46 -17.07 2.96
N THR A 38 1.43 -17.08 2.11
CA THR A 38 1.58 -17.34 0.67
C THR A 38 1.98 -16.07 -0.07
N ASN A 39 2.90 -16.15 -1.05
CA ASN A 39 3.27 -15.03 -1.95
C ASN A 39 3.49 -13.70 -1.21
N PHE A 40 4.42 -13.68 -0.25
CA PHE A 40 4.62 -12.51 0.61
C PHE A 40 5.43 -11.42 -0.11
N HIS A 41 4.74 -10.43 -0.66
CA HIS A 41 5.38 -9.24 -1.24
C HIS A 41 5.08 -8.01 -0.38
N ARG A 42 6.08 -7.15 -0.18
CA ARG A 42 5.90 -5.94 0.64
C ARG A 42 6.78 -4.78 0.20
N ILE A 43 6.34 -3.59 0.59
CA ILE A 43 7.14 -2.37 0.57
C ILE A 43 7.49 -2.06 2.03
N GLN A 44 8.68 -2.45 2.46
CA GLN A 44 9.17 -2.24 3.83
C GLN A 44 8.07 -2.56 4.89
N SER A 45 7.76 -1.59 5.74
CA SER A 45 6.61 -1.58 6.65
C SER A 45 5.60 -0.51 6.23
N VAL A 46 5.27 -0.41 4.95
CA VAL A 46 4.19 0.46 4.43
C VAL A 46 2.98 -0.39 4.10
N VAL A 47 3.19 -1.40 3.25
CA VAL A 47 2.15 -2.33 2.83
C VAL A 47 2.75 -3.71 2.57
N ALA A 48 1.98 -4.75 2.87
CA ALA A 48 2.17 -6.09 2.34
C ALA A 48 0.96 -6.50 1.51
N CYS A 49 1.21 -7.19 0.39
CA CYS A 49 0.21 -7.83 -0.45
C CYS A 49 0.52 -9.32 -0.53
N THR A 50 -0.34 -10.15 0.06
CA THR A 50 -0.06 -11.59 0.19
C THR A 50 -1.23 -12.47 -0.25
N GLY A 51 -0.94 -13.74 -0.51
CA GLY A 51 -1.93 -14.81 -0.55
C GLY A 51 -2.36 -15.23 0.85
N ALA A 52 -2.92 -16.44 0.94
CA ALA A 52 -3.52 -16.96 2.15
C ALA A 52 -2.51 -16.94 3.31
N ILE A 53 -3.02 -16.58 4.49
CA ILE A 53 -2.29 -16.65 5.75
C ILE A 53 -2.94 -17.71 6.65
N LYS A 54 -2.18 -18.22 7.61
CA LYS A 54 -2.75 -18.98 8.73
C LYS A 54 -2.87 -18.10 9.98
N PRO A 55 -3.86 -18.32 10.86
CA PRO A 55 -4.02 -17.51 12.08
C PRO A 55 -2.76 -17.48 12.96
N GLU A 56 -1.94 -18.54 12.94
CA GLU A 56 -0.74 -18.66 13.77
C GLU A 56 0.37 -17.68 13.40
N VAL A 57 0.33 -17.08 12.20
CA VAL A 57 1.32 -16.08 11.76
C VAL A 57 0.96 -14.64 12.13
N VAL A 58 -0.26 -14.41 12.63
CA VAL A 58 -0.76 -13.07 12.96
C VAL A 58 0.09 -12.34 14.02
N PRO A 59 0.60 -13.01 15.08
CA PRO A 59 1.56 -12.38 15.99
C PRO A 59 2.84 -11.88 15.30
N GLN A 60 3.36 -12.64 14.33
CA GLN A 60 4.54 -12.27 13.54
C GLN A 60 4.24 -11.08 12.62
N ILE A 61 3.03 -11.00 12.04
CA ILE A 61 2.58 -9.83 11.27
C ILE A 61 2.71 -8.55 12.11
N LYS A 62 2.31 -8.59 13.39
CA LYS A 62 2.50 -7.46 14.31
C LYS A 62 3.98 -7.16 14.56
N GLN A 63 4.81 -8.18 14.78
CA GLN A 63 6.26 -8.01 15.01
C GLN A 63 6.97 -7.38 13.81
N MET A 64 6.46 -7.58 12.59
CA MET A 64 6.96 -6.91 11.38
C MET A 64 6.56 -5.44 11.26
N GLY A 65 5.78 -4.90 12.20
CA GLY A 65 5.41 -3.48 12.26
C GLY A 65 4.09 -3.13 11.57
N PHE A 66 3.34 -4.12 11.07
CA PHE A 66 1.98 -3.87 10.59
C PHE A 66 1.02 -3.61 11.75
N VAL A 67 0.03 -2.77 11.53
CA VAL A 67 -0.97 -2.38 12.54
C VAL A 67 -2.39 -2.81 12.18
N SER A 68 -2.58 -3.30 10.95
CA SER A 68 -3.86 -3.81 10.48
C SER A 68 -3.69 -5.00 9.52
N ILE A 69 -4.73 -5.81 9.43
CA ILE A 69 -4.93 -6.85 8.43
C ILE A 69 -6.22 -6.55 7.66
N ILE A 70 -6.17 -6.59 6.33
CA ILE A 70 -7.34 -6.51 5.45
C ILE A 70 -7.44 -7.83 4.68
N ASN A 71 -8.47 -8.62 4.99
CA ASN A 71 -8.76 -9.89 4.33
C ASN A 71 -9.78 -9.69 3.19
N LEU A 72 -9.36 -9.99 1.96
CA LEU A 72 -10.18 -9.87 0.76
C LEU A 72 -10.88 -11.17 0.34
N ARG A 73 -10.72 -12.25 1.10
CA ARG A 73 -11.32 -13.55 0.81
C ARG A 73 -12.81 -13.55 1.14
N GLU A 74 -13.60 -14.20 0.30
CA GLU A 74 -14.99 -14.52 0.62
C GLU A 74 -15.05 -15.65 1.64
N PRO A 75 -16.00 -15.64 2.60
CA PRO A 75 -16.15 -16.71 3.59
C PRO A 75 -16.36 -18.10 2.98
N THR A 76 -16.88 -18.15 1.75
CA THR A 76 -17.16 -19.37 1.00
C THR A 76 -15.93 -19.93 0.26
N GLU A 77 -14.80 -19.21 0.24
CA GLU A 77 -13.58 -19.72 -0.37
C GLU A 77 -12.98 -20.88 0.43
N GLU A 78 -12.49 -21.89 -0.28
CA GLU A 78 -11.83 -23.04 0.33
C GLU A 78 -10.65 -22.62 1.23
N GLY A 79 -10.68 -23.01 2.50
CA GLY A 79 -9.64 -22.69 3.47
C GLY A 79 -9.61 -21.22 3.91
N ALA A 80 -10.65 -20.43 3.67
CA ALA A 80 -10.79 -19.12 4.31
C ALA A 80 -11.13 -19.30 5.80
N ASN A 81 -10.33 -18.73 6.70
CA ASN A 81 -10.58 -18.76 8.15
C ASN A 81 -10.70 -17.33 8.70
N ILE A 82 -11.73 -16.61 8.25
CA ILE A 82 -11.94 -15.20 8.58
C ILE A 82 -12.10 -15.00 10.09
N GLU A 83 -12.87 -15.89 10.75
CA GLU A 83 -13.08 -15.79 12.19
C GLU A 83 -11.79 -16.04 12.98
N GLY A 84 -11.04 -17.10 12.65
CA GLY A 84 -9.78 -17.42 13.34
C GLY A 84 -8.72 -16.34 13.17
N GLU A 85 -8.57 -15.80 11.95
CA GLU A 85 -7.68 -14.65 11.70
C GLU A 85 -8.12 -13.40 12.50
N GLY A 86 -9.42 -13.10 12.53
CA GLY A 86 -9.95 -11.98 13.29
C GLY A 86 -9.75 -12.12 14.80
N GLN A 87 -9.93 -13.34 15.34
CA GLN A 87 -9.65 -13.64 16.75
C GLN A 87 -8.14 -13.50 17.06
N ALA A 88 -7.26 -14.03 16.20
CA ALA A 88 -5.82 -13.91 16.36
C ALA A 88 -5.35 -12.45 16.28
N ALA A 89 -5.91 -11.66 15.36
CA ALA A 89 -5.62 -10.23 15.23
C ALA A 89 -6.05 -9.46 16.49
N LYS A 90 -7.26 -9.74 16.99
CA LYS A 90 -7.76 -9.16 18.25
C LYS A 90 -6.85 -9.50 19.44
N ALA A 91 -6.38 -10.75 19.54
CA ALA A 91 -5.53 -11.21 20.64
C ALA A 91 -4.20 -10.45 20.72
N VAL A 92 -3.66 -10.00 19.58
CA VAL A 92 -2.43 -9.20 19.52
C VAL A 92 -2.68 -7.71 19.33
N GLY A 93 -3.93 -7.25 19.29
CA GLY A 93 -4.27 -5.82 19.12
C GLY A 93 -4.01 -5.27 17.72
N LEU A 94 -4.05 -6.12 16.69
CA LEU A 94 -4.12 -5.67 15.29
C LEU A 94 -5.57 -5.33 14.94
N ARG A 95 -5.75 -4.28 14.13
CA ARG A 95 -7.06 -4.03 13.50
C ARG A 95 -7.30 -5.08 12.42
N TYR A 96 -8.51 -5.61 12.33
CA TYR A 96 -8.86 -6.60 11.32
C TYR A 96 -10.08 -6.13 10.54
N TYR A 97 -9.98 -6.15 9.21
CA TYR A 97 -11.05 -5.79 8.29
C TYR A 97 -11.31 -6.96 7.35
N SER A 98 -12.54 -7.49 7.37
CA SER A 98 -13.00 -8.40 6.31
C SER A 98 -13.68 -7.57 5.23
N VAL A 99 -13.08 -7.55 4.04
CA VAL A 99 -13.59 -6.82 2.87
C VAL A 99 -13.62 -7.79 1.68
N PRO A 100 -14.57 -8.74 1.64
CA PRO A 100 -14.62 -9.76 0.59
C PRO A 100 -14.63 -9.16 -0.82
N PHE A 101 -13.80 -9.69 -1.71
CA PHE A 101 -13.70 -9.26 -3.09
C PHE A 101 -13.62 -10.45 -4.05
N ASN A 102 -14.65 -10.57 -4.88
CA ASN A 102 -14.77 -11.63 -5.87
C ASN A 102 -14.00 -11.27 -7.16
N ALA A 103 -12.90 -11.96 -7.42
CA ALA A 103 -12.11 -11.71 -8.63
C ALA A 103 -12.83 -12.09 -9.94
N MET A 104 -13.79 -13.02 -9.86
CA MET A 104 -14.55 -13.50 -11.00
C MET A 104 -15.75 -12.61 -11.32
N ASN A 105 -16.20 -11.79 -10.39
CA ASN A 105 -17.24 -10.79 -10.59
C ASN A 105 -16.93 -9.55 -9.74
N PRO A 106 -15.95 -8.72 -10.15
CA PRO A 106 -15.48 -7.61 -9.35
C PRO A 106 -16.54 -6.51 -9.25
N ASP A 107 -16.87 -6.14 -8.01
CA ASP A 107 -17.89 -5.14 -7.67
C ASP A 107 -17.22 -3.82 -7.24
N PRO A 108 -17.52 -2.68 -7.90
CA PRO A 108 -17.06 -1.35 -7.46
C PRO A 108 -17.34 -1.05 -5.99
N ALA A 109 -18.46 -1.52 -5.42
CA ALA A 109 -18.78 -1.26 -4.01
C ALA A 109 -17.83 -1.97 -3.04
N ALA A 110 -17.18 -3.06 -3.47
CA ALA A 110 -16.12 -3.70 -2.69
C ALA A 110 -14.82 -2.88 -2.72
N ALA A 111 -14.53 -2.20 -3.83
CA ALA A 111 -13.42 -1.27 -3.92
C ALA A 111 -13.65 -0.03 -3.04
N ASP A 112 -14.88 0.50 -2.99
CA ASP A 112 -15.26 1.57 -2.05
C ASP A 112 -14.99 1.16 -0.59
N LYS A 113 -15.49 -0.01 -0.18
CA LYS A 113 -15.26 -0.54 1.18
C LYS A 113 -13.79 -0.74 1.49
N PHE A 114 -12.99 -1.18 0.51
CA PHE A 114 -11.55 -1.29 0.67
C PHE A 114 -10.91 0.08 0.88
N LEU A 115 -11.27 1.07 0.07
CA LEU A 115 -10.76 2.44 0.19
C LEU A 115 -11.13 3.05 1.54
N ASP A 116 -12.37 2.87 2.00
CA ASP A 116 -12.80 3.32 3.32
C ASP A 116 -11.99 2.68 4.45
N ALA A 117 -11.68 1.37 4.33
CA ALA A 117 -10.87 0.66 5.31
C ALA A 117 -9.41 1.13 5.30
N ILE A 118 -8.75 1.12 4.13
CA ILE A 118 -7.30 1.41 4.03
C ILE A 118 -6.96 2.87 4.35
N THR A 119 -7.89 3.80 4.09
CA THR A 119 -7.69 5.23 4.38
C THR A 119 -8.12 5.64 5.79
N ALA A 120 -8.72 4.73 6.56
CA ALA A 120 -9.10 5.03 7.93
C ALA A 120 -7.86 5.31 8.80
N LYS A 121 -8.02 6.23 9.77
CA LYS A 121 -6.92 6.66 10.64
C LYS A 121 -6.32 5.47 11.40
N GLY A 122 -5.01 5.28 11.24
CA GLY A 122 -4.23 4.26 11.94
C GLY A 122 -4.30 2.87 11.31
N VAL A 123 -4.75 2.73 10.07
CA VAL A 123 -4.74 1.44 9.36
C VAL A 123 -3.39 1.14 8.71
N GLU A 124 -2.65 2.16 8.29
CA GLU A 124 -1.28 1.99 7.77
C GLU A 124 -0.26 1.95 8.94
N PRO A 125 0.77 1.07 8.88
CA PRO A 125 1.06 0.10 7.83
C PRO A 125 0.11 -1.10 7.76
N ALA A 126 -0.35 -1.42 6.55
CA ALA A 126 -1.41 -2.41 6.34
C ALA A 126 -0.90 -3.72 5.74
N PHE A 127 -1.42 -4.85 6.25
CA PHE A 127 -1.19 -6.18 5.70
C PHE A 127 -2.44 -6.63 4.93
N ILE A 128 -2.39 -6.62 3.61
CA ILE A 128 -3.55 -6.94 2.75
C ILE A 128 -3.35 -8.34 2.20
N HIS A 129 -4.35 -9.21 2.33
CA HIS A 129 -4.25 -10.56 1.79
C HIS A 129 -5.52 -11.04 1.09
N CYS A 130 -5.34 -12.02 0.22
CA CYS A 130 -6.42 -12.81 -0.37
C CYS A 130 -6.00 -14.28 -0.46
N ALA A 131 -6.52 -15.08 -1.41
CA ALA A 131 -6.03 -16.44 -1.62
C ALA A 131 -4.60 -16.50 -2.17
N GLY A 132 -4.26 -15.66 -3.17
CA GLY A 132 -3.00 -15.78 -3.93
C GLY A 132 -2.18 -14.50 -4.09
N GLY A 133 -2.58 -13.38 -3.49
CA GLY A 133 -1.89 -12.08 -3.58
C GLY A 133 -2.44 -11.12 -4.64
N GLY A 134 -2.92 -11.63 -5.78
CA GLY A 134 -3.33 -10.80 -6.92
C GLY A 134 -4.44 -9.78 -6.61
N ARG A 135 -5.46 -10.15 -5.80
CA ARG A 135 -6.51 -9.21 -5.38
C ARG A 135 -5.99 -8.14 -4.43
N ALA A 136 -5.08 -8.49 -3.52
CA ALA A 136 -4.48 -7.55 -2.59
C ALA A 136 -3.70 -6.46 -3.34
N ALA A 137 -2.85 -6.87 -4.28
CA ALA A 137 -2.12 -5.96 -5.14
C ALA A 137 -3.04 -5.13 -6.05
N THR A 138 -4.16 -5.70 -6.54
CA THR A 138 -5.17 -4.96 -7.33
C THR A 138 -5.86 -3.89 -6.47
N MET A 139 -6.25 -4.20 -5.25
CA MET A 139 -6.88 -3.21 -4.36
C MET A 139 -5.89 -2.11 -3.97
N TRP A 140 -4.64 -2.46 -3.72
CA TRP A 140 -3.58 -1.48 -3.50
C TRP A 140 -3.35 -0.57 -4.73
N PHE A 141 -3.39 -1.13 -5.94
CA PHE A 141 -3.34 -0.37 -7.19
C PHE A 141 -4.46 0.68 -7.27
N ILE A 142 -5.69 0.32 -6.89
CA ILE A 142 -6.82 1.26 -6.81
C ILE A 142 -6.50 2.40 -5.84
N LYS A 143 -6.00 2.12 -4.64
CA LYS A 143 -5.59 3.14 -3.67
C LYS A 143 -4.55 4.09 -4.25
N ARG A 144 -3.51 3.57 -4.92
CA ARG A 144 -2.48 4.40 -5.56
C ARG A 144 -3.07 5.38 -6.58
N MET A 145 -4.02 4.95 -7.40
CA MET A 145 -4.63 5.82 -8.41
C MET A 145 -5.65 6.79 -7.83
N VAL A 146 -6.52 6.33 -6.93
CA VAL A 146 -7.67 7.11 -6.44
C VAL A 146 -7.29 8.04 -5.28
N VAL A 147 -6.42 7.58 -4.38
CA VAL A 147 -6.05 8.31 -3.16
C VAL A 147 -4.70 8.99 -3.30
N ASP A 148 -3.71 8.28 -3.84
CA ASP A 148 -2.36 8.86 -3.99
C ASP A 148 -2.20 9.63 -5.32
N HIS A 149 -3.23 9.59 -6.19
CA HIS A 149 -3.27 10.25 -7.50
C HIS A 149 -2.10 9.89 -8.43
N TRP A 150 -1.57 8.66 -8.32
CA TRP A 150 -0.54 8.17 -9.23
C TRP A 150 -1.12 7.91 -10.61
N ASP A 151 -0.29 8.09 -11.64
CA ASP A 151 -0.61 7.65 -12.99
C ASP A 151 -0.69 6.11 -13.08
N VAL A 152 -1.40 5.63 -14.09
CA VAL A 152 -1.69 4.22 -14.31
C VAL A 152 -0.41 3.40 -14.44
N ASP A 153 0.60 3.89 -15.16
CA ASP A 153 1.81 3.12 -15.47
C ASP A 153 2.67 2.93 -14.22
N ARG A 154 2.89 4.00 -13.47
CA ARG A 154 3.60 3.96 -12.19
C ARG A 154 2.91 3.04 -11.19
N ALA A 155 1.60 3.20 -11.01
CA ALA A 155 0.85 2.42 -10.04
C ALA A 155 0.71 0.95 -10.46
N ALA A 156 0.57 0.67 -11.77
CA ALA A 156 0.51 -0.70 -12.28
C ALA A 156 1.85 -1.41 -12.13
N LYS A 157 2.98 -0.70 -12.31
CA LYS A 157 4.30 -1.28 -12.07
C LYS A 157 4.45 -1.77 -10.63
N GLU A 158 4.16 -0.90 -9.64
CA GLU A 158 4.24 -1.27 -8.22
C GLU A 158 3.30 -2.45 -7.89
N ALA A 159 2.07 -2.41 -8.39
CA ALA A 159 1.09 -3.47 -8.16
C ALA A 159 1.53 -4.80 -8.79
N THR A 160 2.11 -4.80 -9.99
CA THR A 160 2.67 -6.01 -10.62
C THR A 160 3.81 -6.56 -9.79
N ASP A 161 4.72 -5.71 -9.31
CA ASP A 161 5.83 -6.13 -8.44
C ASP A 161 5.29 -6.73 -7.11
N LEU A 162 4.16 -6.21 -6.59
CA LEU A 162 3.42 -6.74 -5.43
C LEU A 162 2.58 -8.00 -5.73
N GLY A 163 2.53 -8.48 -6.97
CA GLY A 163 1.87 -9.74 -7.33
C GLY A 163 0.53 -9.62 -8.06
N MET A 164 0.16 -8.43 -8.54
CA MET A 164 -0.96 -8.27 -9.46
C MET A 164 -0.67 -9.01 -10.77
N ASN A 165 -1.53 -9.97 -11.13
CA ASN A 165 -1.28 -10.91 -12.23
C ASN A 165 -2.48 -11.11 -13.18
N SER A 166 -3.59 -10.40 -12.96
CA SER A 166 -4.81 -10.54 -13.76
C SER A 166 -5.04 -9.30 -14.62
N PRO A 167 -4.95 -9.40 -15.96
CA PRO A 167 -5.28 -8.29 -16.86
C PRO A 167 -6.71 -7.78 -16.67
N ARG A 168 -7.66 -8.68 -16.40
CA ARG A 168 -9.06 -8.33 -16.11
C ARG A 168 -9.18 -7.45 -14.86
N LEU A 169 -8.51 -7.84 -13.78
CA LEU A 169 -8.55 -7.05 -12.54
C LEU A 169 -7.80 -5.73 -12.68
N LYS A 170 -6.71 -5.70 -13.44
CA LYS A 170 -6.02 -4.45 -13.80
C LYS A 170 -6.98 -3.50 -14.53
N GLN A 171 -7.71 -3.98 -15.55
CA GLN A 171 -8.65 -3.16 -16.30
C GLN A 171 -9.79 -2.67 -15.40
N PHE A 172 -10.37 -3.55 -14.58
CA PHE A 172 -11.38 -3.17 -13.58
C PHE A 172 -10.89 -2.03 -12.67
N ALA A 173 -9.67 -2.12 -12.15
CA ALA A 173 -9.10 -1.09 -11.29
C ALA A 173 -8.93 0.27 -12.01
N ILE A 174 -8.52 0.24 -13.28
CA ILE A 174 -8.39 1.44 -14.12
C ILE A 174 -9.78 2.06 -14.35
N ASP A 175 -10.76 1.27 -14.78
CA ASP A 175 -12.12 1.73 -15.05
C ASP A 175 -12.74 2.34 -13.79
N TYR A 176 -12.58 1.66 -12.65
CA TYR A 176 -13.02 2.16 -11.34
C TYR A 176 -12.34 3.50 -11.01
N ALA A 177 -11.02 3.60 -11.11
CA ALA A 177 -10.31 4.83 -10.77
C ALA A 177 -10.66 6.02 -11.68
N MET A 178 -10.92 5.76 -12.96
CA MET A 178 -11.36 6.80 -13.90
C MET A 178 -12.76 7.32 -13.58
N ALA A 179 -13.66 6.46 -13.08
CA ALA A 179 -15.00 6.85 -12.63
C ALA A 179 -15.02 7.53 -11.25
N HIS A 180 -13.97 7.35 -10.44
CA HIS A 180 -13.90 7.79 -9.04
C HIS A 180 -12.73 8.74 -8.76
N LYS A 181 -12.26 9.50 -9.77
CA LYS A 181 -11.25 10.54 -9.54
C LYS A 181 -11.80 11.56 -8.54
N ARG A 182 -11.19 11.60 -7.35
CA ARG A 182 -11.44 12.61 -6.32
C ARG A 182 -10.49 13.80 -6.51
#